data_AF-A0A7W0JIQ5-F1
#
_entry.id   AF-A0A7W0JIQ5-F1
#
_cell.length_a   1.000
_cell.length_b   1.000
_cell.length_c   1.000
_cell.angle_alpha   90.00
_cell.angle_beta   90.00
_cell.angle_gamma   90.00
#
_symmetry.space_group_name_H-M   'P 1'
#
loop_
_entity.id
_entity.type
_entity.pdbx_description
1 polymer ?
#
loop_
_entity_poly.entity_id
_entity_poly.type
_entity_poly.pdbx_seq_one_letter_code
_entity_poly.pdbx_strand_id
1 'polypeptide(L)'
;MSIESRSRKPEEKLSLPTAASIEEEKRSQYERRVKDGMDGDRPHEGVIYAAISRGDFDKARKMINKLPDGARKNHLLETVNAEEAIGLATKGNIYVAEELAKELRHVASIQRVYPVLIAKSAASRDKPRATRLIYQALQQVKTSDTSPPPVPEGIPASAVAYDQRFDPILSFIAKLAADVLPYSADLAFEVLDQLVSAANTTPLDTEQARIGFDVSVFKKLAPKNELHTQQAAYSLRNPVQRVLALSAVYQWKAKELTEKMPKPKS
;
A
#
# COMPACT_ATOMS: atom_id res chain seq x y z
N MET A 1 -58.51 -35.43 -25.14
CA MET A 1 -58.38 -36.13 -23.85
C MET A 1 -56.90 -36.11 -23.49
N SER A 2 -56.50 -35.10 -22.73
CA SER A 2 -56.07 -35.19 -21.32
C SER A 2 -54.57 -35.47 -21.20
N ILE A 3 -53.81 -34.38 -21.16
CA ILE A 3 -52.46 -34.33 -20.60
C ILE A 3 -52.65 -34.16 -19.10
N GLU A 4 -52.24 -35.15 -18.32
CA GLU A 4 -52.32 -35.15 -16.86
C GLU A 4 -51.46 -34.01 -16.27
N SER A 5 -52.20 -33.10 -15.64
CA SER A 5 -51.85 -32.28 -14.48
C SER A 5 -50.60 -32.73 -13.69
N ARG A 6 -49.45 -32.11 -13.99
CA ARG A 6 -48.45 -31.87 -12.95
C ARG A 6 -48.95 -30.73 -12.08
N SER A 7 -49.42 -31.07 -10.89
CA SER A 7 -49.74 -30.16 -9.79
C SER A 7 -48.66 -29.11 -9.60
N ARG A 8 -48.84 -27.94 -10.22
CA ARG A 8 -48.23 -26.70 -9.75
C ARG A 8 -49.05 -26.27 -8.55
N LYS A 9 -48.46 -26.34 -7.35
CA LYS A 9 -49.01 -25.61 -6.21
C LYS A 9 -49.05 -24.13 -6.60
N PRO A 10 -50.23 -23.48 -6.60
CA PRO A 10 -50.31 -22.05 -6.79
C PRO A 10 -49.77 -21.37 -5.53
N GLU A 11 -49.04 -20.26 -5.70
CA GLU A 11 -48.61 -19.33 -4.65
C GLU A 11 -47.31 -19.58 -3.88
N GLU A 12 -46.26 -20.13 -4.53
CA GLU A 12 -44.92 -19.62 -4.19
C GLU A 12 -44.70 -18.33 -4.97
N LYS A 13 -44.97 -17.19 -4.32
CA LYS A 13 -44.44 -15.91 -4.78
C LYS A 13 -42.92 -16.03 -4.76
N LEU A 14 -42.33 -16.46 -5.88
CA LEU A 14 -40.91 -16.29 -6.20
C LEU A 14 -40.65 -14.79 -6.28
N SER A 15 -40.62 -14.16 -5.11
CA SER A 15 -40.16 -12.80 -4.93
C SER A 15 -38.68 -12.83 -5.22
N LEU A 16 -38.23 -11.95 -6.11
CA LEU A 16 -36.80 -11.80 -6.37
C LEU A 16 -36.08 -11.57 -5.03
N PRO A 17 -34.89 -12.17 -4.83
CA PRO A 17 -34.15 -12.01 -3.59
C PRO A 17 -33.97 -10.53 -3.27
N THR A 18 -34.34 -10.14 -2.04
CA THR A 18 -34.08 -8.79 -1.55
C THR A 18 -32.58 -8.60 -1.27
N ALA A 19 -32.11 -7.36 -1.28
CA ALA A 19 -30.72 -7.05 -0.93
C ALA A 19 -30.34 -7.62 0.44
N ALA A 20 -31.26 -7.54 1.42
CA ALA A 20 -31.08 -8.09 2.75
C ALA A 20 -30.93 -9.63 2.76
N SER A 21 -31.78 -10.35 2.01
CA SER A 21 -31.67 -11.82 1.93
C SER A 21 -30.38 -12.27 1.23
N ILE A 22 -29.90 -11.53 0.23
CA ILE A 22 -28.62 -11.81 -0.43
C ILE A 22 -27.44 -11.59 0.54
N GLU A 23 -27.49 -10.54 1.36
CA GLU A 23 -26.45 -10.23 2.34
C GLU A 23 -26.40 -11.27 3.47
N GLU A 24 -27.56 -11.70 3.97
CA GLU A 24 -27.68 -12.75 4.97
C GLU A 24 -27.17 -14.10 4.45
N GLU A 25 -27.48 -14.44 3.20
CA GLU A 25 -26.95 -15.63 2.55
C GLU A 25 -25.43 -15.56 2.41
N LYS A 26 -24.87 -14.44 1.95
CA LYS A 26 -23.41 -14.22 1.85
C LYS A 26 -22.72 -14.28 3.21
N ARG A 27 -23.38 -13.82 4.27
CA ARG A 27 -22.87 -13.93 5.65
C ARG A 27 -22.85 -15.38 6.12
N SER A 28 -23.96 -16.10 5.94
CA SER A 28 -24.11 -17.51 6.31
C SER A 28 -23.11 -18.40 5.56
N GLN A 29 -22.93 -18.17 4.25
CA GLN A 29 -21.93 -18.89 3.44
C GLN A 29 -20.50 -18.63 3.93
N TYR A 30 -20.18 -17.38 4.29
CA TYR A 30 -18.88 -17.06 4.87
C TYR A 30 -18.64 -17.76 6.20
N GLU A 31 -19.62 -17.72 7.13
CA GLU A 31 -19.49 -18.33 8.45
C GLU A 31 -19.27 -19.85 8.34
N ARG A 32 -19.97 -20.52 7.41
CA ARG A 32 -19.72 -21.93 7.08
C ARG A 32 -18.31 -22.16 6.57
N ARG A 33 -17.88 -21.42 5.54
CA ARG A 33 -16.54 -21.58 4.96
C ARG A 33 -15.42 -21.34 5.96
N VAL A 34 -15.57 -20.36 6.84
CA VAL A 34 -14.58 -20.07 7.90
C VAL A 34 -14.58 -21.18 8.95
N LYS A 35 -15.77 -21.68 9.34
CA LYS A 35 -15.85 -22.84 10.23
C LYS A 35 -15.16 -24.06 9.63
N ASP A 36 -15.50 -24.41 8.39
CA ASP A 36 -14.89 -25.54 7.68
C ASP A 36 -13.36 -25.37 7.55
N GLY A 37 -12.88 -24.15 7.28
CA GLY A 37 -11.44 -23.86 7.26
C GLY A 37 -10.77 -23.97 8.63
N MET A 38 -11.46 -23.59 9.71
CA MET A 38 -10.95 -23.76 11.08
C MET A 38 -11.01 -25.21 11.56
N ASP A 39 -11.89 -26.05 11.00
CA ASP A 39 -12.01 -27.46 11.38
C ASP A 39 -11.09 -28.35 10.53
N GLY A 40 -10.84 -28.00 9.26
CA GLY A 40 -9.97 -28.75 8.35
C GLY A 40 -8.47 -28.61 8.62
N ASP A 41 -7.68 -29.60 8.16
CA ASP A 41 -6.22 -29.65 8.36
C ASP A 41 -5.44 -28.69 7.45
N ARG A 42 -6.01 -28.35 6.28
CA ARG A 42 -5.41 -27.43 5.32
C ARG A 42 -6.44 -26.40 4.84
N PRO A 43 -6.57 -25.26 5.53
CA PRO A 43 -7.51 -24.22 5.13
C PRO A 43 -7.13 -23.64 3.76
N HIS A 44 -8.13 -23.46 2.90
CA HIS A 44 -7.95 -22.85 1.59
C HIS A 44 -7.66 -21.35 1.73
N GLU A 45 -6.66 -20.83 1.02
CA GLU A 45 -6.23 -19.43 1.17
C GLU A 45 -7.33 -18.40 0.91
N GLY A 46 -8.20 -18.65 -0.07
CA GLY A 46 -9.33 -17.77 -0.33
C GLY A 46 -10.24 -17.55 0.91
N VAL A 47 -10.32 -18.51 1.82
CA VAL A 47 -11.04 -18.37 3.09
C VAL A 47 -10.25 -17.51 4.08
N ILE A 48 -8.92 -17.67 4.11
CA ILE A 48 -8.01 -16.85 4.92
C ILE A 48 -8.10 -15.39 4.47
N TYR A 49 -7.95 -15.10 3.18
CA TYR A 49 -8.09 -13.74 2.64
C TYR A 49 -9.48 -13.14 2.89
N ALA A 50 -10.54 -13.95 2.82
CA ALA A 50 -11.89 -13.50 3.17
C ALA A 50 -11.98 -13.11 4.65
N ALA A 51 -11.38 -13.89 5.57
CA ALA A 51 -11.34 -13.56 6.98
C ALA A 51 -10.54 -12.27 7.25
N ILE A 52 -9.36 -12.13 6.63
CA ILE A 52 -8.55 -10.90 6.69
C ILE A 52 -9.36 -9.69 6.22
N SER A 53 -10.01 -9.78 5.06
CA SER A 53 -10.77 -8.68 4.45
C SER A 53 -11.97 -8.24 5.30
N ARG A 54 -12.52 -9.13 6.11
CA ARG A 54 -13.62 -8.83 7.05
C ARG A 54 -13.14 -8.40 8.44
N GLY A 55 -11.83 -8.38 8.68
CA GLY A 55 -11.26 -8.04 9.98
C GLY A 55 -11.32 -9.16 11.02
N ASP A 56 -11.60 -10.41 10.62
CA ASP A 56 -11.58 -11.58 11.48
C ASP A 56 -10.14 -12.09 11.68
N PHE A 57 -9.24 -11.21 12.17
CA PHE A 57 -7.80 -11.45 12.21
C PHE A 57 -7.41 -12.66 13.07
N ASP A 58 -8.05 -12.88 14.21
CA ASP A 58 -7.80 -14.06 15.06
C ASP A 58 -8.12 -15.37 14.34
N LYS A 59 -9.22 -15.41 13.57
CA LYS A 59 -9.60 -16.60 12.79
C LYS A 59 -8.61 -16.82 11.65
N ALA A 60 -8.20 -15.74 10.98
CA ALA A 60 -7.16 -15.80 9.95
C ALA A 60 -5.85 -16.37 10.52
N ARG A 61 -5.36 -15.88 11.67
CA ARG A 61 -4.15 -16.40 12.32
C ARG A 61 -4.28 -17.89 12.68
N LYS A 62 -5.43 -18.30 13.23
CA LYS A 62 -5.69 -19.73 13.53
C LYS A 62 -5.60 -20.61 12.29
N MET A 63 -6.18 -20.18 11.17
CA MET A 63 -6.10 -20.91 9.90
C MET A 63 -4.66 -20.92 9.35
N ILE A 64 -3.95 -19.79 9.39
CA ILE A 64 -2.56 -19.68 8.91
C ILE A 64 -1.62 -20.57 9.72
N ASN A 65 -1.84 -20.70 11.03
CA ASN A 65 -1.02 -21.54 11.90
C ASN A 65 -1.07 -23.04 11.53
N LYS A 66 -2.14 -23.48 10.85
CA LYS A 66 -2.26 -24.85 10.33
C LYS A 66 -1.47 -25.09 9.04
N LEU A 67 -1.05 -24.03 8.35
CA LEU A 67 -0.24 -24.15 7.15
C LEU A 67 1.20 -24.58 7.50
N PRO A 68 1.86 -25.34 6.61
CA PRO A 68 3.28 -25.66 6.76
C PRO A 68 4.11 -24.38 6.77
N ASP A 69 5.23 -24.42 7.50
CA ASP A 69 6.15 -23.30 7.54
C ASP A 69 6.78 -23.05 6.17
N GLY A 70 6.99 -21.76 5.86
CA GLY A 70 7.56 -21.34 4.59
C GLY A 70 7.11 -19.95 4.17
N ALA A 71 7.58 -19.52 3.00
CA ALA A 71 7.32 -18.18 2.46
C ALA A 71 5.83 -17.82 2.40
N ARG A 72 4.98 -18.82 2.13
CA ARG A 72 3.53 -18.62 1.99
C ARG A 72 2.84 -18.31 3.32
N LYS A 73 3.14 -19.09 4.36
CA LYS A 73 2.66 -18.84 5.72
C LYS A 73 3.14 -17.48 6.22
N ASN A 74 4.41 -17.16 6.00
CA ASN A 74 5.00 -15.88 6.38
C ASN A 74 4.31 -14.70 5.68
N HIS A 75 4.06 -14.83 4.37
CA HIS A 75 3.33 -13.80 3.61
C HIS A 75 1.91 -13.58 4.12
N LEU A 76 1.18 -14.65 4.43
CA LEU A 76 -0.17 -14.54 4.99
C LEU A 76 -0.17 -13.91 6.39
N LEU A 77 0.77 -14.30 7.26
CA LEU A 77 0.95 -13.66 8.57
C LEU A 77 1.25 -12.17 8.43
N GLU A 78 2.12 -11.82 7.49
CA GLU A 78 2.46 -10.42 7.24
C GLU A 78 1.26 -9.64 6.69
N THR A 79 0.47 -10.25 5.81
CA THR A 79 -0.77 -9.66 5.31
C THR A 79 -1.76 -9.41 6.44
N VAL A 80 -1.96 -10.37 7.36
CA VAL A 80 -2.79 -10.17 8.56
C VAL A 80 -2.27 -9.00 9.38
N ASN A 81 -0.97 -8.97 9.69
CA ASN A 81 -0.37 -7.90 10.49
C ASN A 81 -0.57 -6.53 9.84
N ALA A 82 -0.41 -6.43 8.52
CA ALA A 82 -0.58 -5.19 7.79
C ALA A 82 -2.03 -4.69 7.81
N GLU A 83 -3.00 -5.55 7.51
CA GLU A 83 -4.42 -5.18 7.50
C GLU A 83 -4.94 -4.87 8.91
N GLU A 84 -4.49 -5.63 9.92
CA GLU A 84 -4.83 -5.37 11.31
C GLU A 84 -4.22 -4.05 11.80
N ALA A 85 -2.95 -3.76 11.48
CA ALA A 85 -2.32 -2.48 11.78
C ALA A 85 -3.10 -1.31 11.16
N ILE A 86 -3.51 -1.41 9.89
CA ILE A 86 -4.33 -0.38 9.22
C ILE A 86 -5.70 -0.25 9.91
N GLY A 87 -6.36 -1.36 10.21
CA GLY A 87 -7.65 -1.38 10.91
C GLY A 87 -7.59 -0.77 12.31
N LEU A 88 -6.52 -1.03 13.07
CA LEU A 88 -6.29 -0.45 14.38
C LEU A 88 -5.95 1.04 14.28
N ALA A 89 -5.09 1.43 13.35
CA ALA A 89 -4.70 2.81 13.14
C ALA A 89 -5.90 3.69 12.74
N THR A 90 -6.77 3.17 11.88
CA THR A 90 -7.99 3.87 11.46
C THR A 90 -8.98 4.08 12.61
N LYS A 91 -9.08 3.10 13.53
CA LYS A 91 -9.84 3.19 14.79
C LYS A 91 -9.17 4.03 15.88
N GLY A 92 -7.96 4.55 15.64
CA GLY A 92 -7.21 5.38 16.58
C GLY A 92 -6.37 4.61 17.59
N ASN A 93 -6.31 3.27 17.50
CA ASN A 93 -5.40 2.46 18.33
C ASN A 93 -4.00 2.42 17.69
N ILE A 94 -3.32 3.58 17.72
CA ILE A 94 -2.03 3.78 17.04
C ILE A 94 -0.94 2.92 17.68
N TYR A 95 -0.87 2.83 19.01
CA TYR A 95 0.19 2.09 19.70
C TYR A 95 0.24 0.62 19.31
N VAL A 96 -0.90 -0.08 19.32
CA VAL A 96 -0.93 -1.50 18.94
C VAL A 96 -0.64 -1.68 17.45
N ALA A 97 -1.13 -0.75 16.61
CA ALA A 97 -0.83 -0.77 15.19
C ALA A 97 0.67 -0.57 14.88
N GLU A 98 1.37 0.26 15.67
CA GLU A 98 2.82 0.43 15.57
C GLU A 98 3.59 -0.85 15.90
N GLU A 99 3.18 -1.57 16.95
CA GLU A 99 3.84 -2.84 17.30
C GLU A 99 3.70 -3.87 16.16
N LEU A 100 2.51 -3.98 15.55
CA LEU A 100 2.33 -4.83 14.37
C LEU A 100 3.17 -4.37 13.17
N ALA A 101 3.33 -3.06 12.99
CA ALA A 101 4.12 -2.50 11.89
C ALA A 101 5.63 -2.80 12.00
N LYS A 102 6.17 -2.93 13.22
CA LYS A 102 7.58 -3.32 13.48
C LYS A 102 7.90 -4.73 13.00
N GLU A 103 6.90 -5.60 12.94
CA GLU A 103 7.07 -7.00 12.52
C GLU A 103 7.02 -7.18 11.00
N LEU A 104 6.67 -6.15 10.23
CA LEU A 104 6.63 -6.23 8.77
C LEU A 104 8.05 -6.42 8.19
N ARG A 105 8.20 -7.28 7.19
CA ARG A 105 9.51 -7.56 6.58
C ARG A 105 9.51 -7.31 5.07
N HIS A 106 8.35 -7.19 4.43
CA HIS A 106 8.24 -6.83 3.02
C HIS A 106 8.00 -5.33 2.84
N VAL A 107 8.70 -4.74 1.87
CA VAL A 107 8.54 -3.32 1.51
C VAL A 107 7.09 -3.01 1.13
N ALA A 108 6.42 -3.93 0.43
CA ALA A 108 5.01 -3.77 0.03
C ALA A 108 4.08 -3.56 1.24
N SER A 109 4.29 -4.29 2.34
CA SER A 109 3.49 -4.15 3.56
C SER A 109 3.80 -2.84 4.27
N ILE A 110 5.08 -2.50 4.41
CA ILE A 110 5.56 -1.26 5.03
C ILE A 110 4.98 -0.03 4.30
N GLN A 111 5.02 -0.05 2.96
CA GLN A 111 4.49 1.00 2.09
C GLN A 111 2.98 1.20 2.25
N ARG A 112 2.23 0.17 2.65
CA ARG A 112 0.80 0.27 2.90
C ARG A 112 0.50 0.80 4.31
N VAL A 113 1.26 0.36 5.31
CA VAL A 113 0.93 0.60 6.74
C VAL A 113 1.48 1.93 7.24
N TYR A 114 2.75 2.25 6.99
CA TYR A 114 3.39 3.42 7.60
C TYR A 114 2.77 4.76 7.20
N PRO A 115 2.41 5.01 5.93
CA PRO A 115 1.74 6.25 5.56
C PRO A 115 0.44 6.47 6.34
N VAL A 116 -0.31 5.41 6.63
CA VAL A 116 -1.54 5.47 7.44
C VAL A 116 -1.21 5.86 8.89
N LEU A 117 -0.21 5.22 9.50
CA LEU A 117 0.22 5.52 10.87
C LEU A 117 0.74 6.95 11.02
N ILE A 118 1.54 7.42 10.07
CA ILE A 118 2.10 8.77 10.04
C ILE A 118 0.98 9.79 9.89
N ALA A 119 0.08 9.60 8.92
CA ALA A 119 -1.05 10.49 8.70
C ALA A 119 -1.97 10.57 9.94
N LYS A 120 -2.24 9.45 10.60
CA LYS A 120 -3.06 9.42 11.83
C LYS A 120 -2.36 10.09 13.01
N SER A 121 -1.05 9.90 13.15
CA SER A 121 -0.25 10.58 14.18
C SER A 121 -0.20 12.10 13.95
N ALA A 122 -0.03 12.52 12.69
CA ALA A 122 -0.05 13.93 12.32
C ALA A 122 -1.45 14.56 12.55
N ALA A 123 -2.53 13.87 12.18
CA ALA A 123 -3.90 14.33 12.40
C ALA A 123 -4.27 14.46 13.89
N SER A 124 -3.73 13.59 14.74
CA SER A 124 -3.87 13.69 16.22
C SER A 124 -2.93 14.71 16.86
N ARG A 125 -2.20 15.49 16.06
CA ARG A 125 -1.21 16.51 16.48
C ARG A 125 -0.03 15.93 17.29
N ASP A 126 0.19 14.62 17.24
CA ASP A 126 1.37 13.97 17.82
C ASP A 126 2.53 14.00 16.82
N LYS A 127 3.13 15.19 16.68
CA LYS A 127 4.28 15.42 15.81
C LYS A 127 5.48 14.51 16.16
N PRO A 128 5.88 14.36 17.45
CA PRO A 128 7.00 13.47 17.79
C PRO A 128 6.79 12.03 17.35
N ARG A 129 5.58 11.49 17.49
CA ARG A 129 5.25 10.14 17.00
C ARG A 129 5.33 10.05 15.48
N ALA A 130 4.74 11.00 14.76
CA ALA A 130 4.79 11.03 13.30
C ALA A 130 6.26 11.04 12.80
N THR A 131 7.11 11.88 13.40
CA THR A 131 8.54 11.93 13.10
C THR A 131 9.25 10.60 13.38
N ARG A 132 9.02 9.99 14.55
CA ARG A 132 9.59 8.68 14.89
C ARG A 132 9.18 7.61 13.88
N LEU A 133 7.91 7.60 13.46
CA LEU A 133 7.39 6.64 12.48
C LEU A 133 8.03 6.82 11.10
N ILE A 134 8.28 8.05 10.66
CA ILE A 134 9.01 8.33 9.41
C ILE A 134 10.40 7.69 9.47
N TYR A 135 11.18 7.97 10.52
CA TYR A 135 12.52 7.39 10.65
C TYR A 135 12.50 5.87 10.77
N GLN A 136 11.54 5.32 11.53
CA GLN A 136 11.38 3.88 11.66
C GLN A 136 11.08 3.23 10.31
N ALA A 137 10.18 3.79 9.52
CA ALA A 137 9.87 3.30 8.18
C ALA A 137 11.11 3.32 7.27
N LEU A 138 11.85 4.44 7.28
CA LEU A 138 13.08 4.60 6.50
C LEU A 138 14.18 3.60 6.87
N GLN A 139 14.31 3.24 8.15
CA GLN A 139 15.27 2.22 8.57
C GLN A 139 14.79 0.82 8.19
N GLN A 140 13.51 0.53 8.36
CA GLN A 140 12.96 -0.79 8.11
C GLN A 140 13.02 -1.17 6.63
N VAL A 141 12.70 -0.25 5.70
CA VAL A 141 12.75 -0.56 4.26
C VAL A 141 14.15 -0.88 3.73
N LYS A 142 15.22 -0.39 4.38
CA LYS A 142 16.60 -0.64 3.94
C LYS A 142 17.02 -2.10 4.06
N THR A 143 16.36 -2.85 4.95
CA THR A 143 16.67 -4.27 5.22
C THR A 143 15.49 -5.20 4.88
N SER A 144 14.44 -4.65 4.26
CA SER A 144 13.22 -5.38 3.95
C SER A 144 13.33 -6.16 2.65
N ASP A 145 12.55 -7.23 2.55
CA ASP A 145 12.40 -8.02 1.33
C ASP A 145 11.63 -7.22 0.26
N THR A 146 12.25 -7.11 -0.90
CA THR A 146 11.73 -6.43 -2.10
C THR A 146 11.09 -7.39 -3.10
N SER A 147 11.08 -8.69 -2.80
CA SER A 147 10.47 -9.72 -3.64
C SER A 147 8.98 -9.46 -3.82
N PRO A 148 8.43 -9.72 -5.01
CA PRO A 148 6.99 -9.61 -5.23
C PRO A 148 6.24 -10.60 -4.32
N PRO A 149 5.01 -10.25 -3.90
CA PRO A 149 4.20 -11.16 -3.10
C PRO A 149 3.95 -12.47 -3.87
N PRO A 150 3.89 -13.62 -3.17
CA PRO A 150 3.57 -14.89 -3.80
C PRO A 150 2.19 -14.83 -4.45
N VAL A 151 2.08 -15.42 -5.65
CA VAL A 151 0.82 -15.49 -6.38
C VAL A 151 -0.15 -16.40 -5.61
N PRO A 152 -1.39 -15.93 -5.28
CA PRO A 152 -2.37 -16.77 -4.60
C PRO A 152 -2.76 -17.99 -5.42
N GLU A 153 -3.21 -19.05 -4.72
CA GLU A 153 -3.61 -20.30 -5.35
C GLU A 153 -4.78 -20.08 -6.33
N GLY A 154 -4.65 -20.65 -7.53
CA GLY A 154 -5.67 -20.54 -8.58
C GLY A 154 -5.68 -19.22 -9.34
N ILE A 155 -4.79 -18.26 -9.00
CA ILE A 155 -4.61 -17.03 -9.78
C ILE A 155 -3.40 -17.21 -10.71
N PRO A 156 -3.52 -16.97 -12.02
CA PRO A 156 -2.37 -17.00 -12.91
C PRO A 156 -1.44 -15.82 -12.59
N ALA A 157 -0.13 -16.03 -12.65
CA ALA A 157 0.86 -14.98 -12.38
C ALA A 157 0.65 -13.73 -13.25
N SER A 158 0.13 -13.90 -14.47
CA SER A 158 -0.21 -12.80 -15.39
C SER A 158 -1.36 -11.90 -14.91
N ALA A 159 -2.23 -12.40 -14.03
CA ALA A 159 -3.30 -11.61 -13.41
C ALA A 159 -2.80 -10.78 -12.22
N VAL A 160 -1.60 -11.08 -11.69
CA VAL A 160 -0.96 -10.28 -10.64
C VAL A 160 -0.09 -9.23 -11.31
N ALA A 161 -0.68 -8.05 -11.59
CA ALA A 161 0.06 -6.92 -12.13
C ALA A 161 1.02 -6.38 -11.06
N TYR A 162 2.29 -6.80 -11.10
CA TYR A 162 3.35 -6.20 -10.31
C TYR A 162 4.04 -5.12 -11.15
N ASP A 163 3.85 -3.85 -10.79
CA ASP A 163 4.50 -2.75 -11.47
C ASP A 163 5.99 -2.71 -11.09
N GLN A 164 6.79 -3.46 -11.85
CA GLN A 164 8.24 -3.53 -11.65
C GLN A 164 8.98 -2.26 -12.10
N ARG A 165 8.31 -1.22 -12.59
CA ARG A 165 8.98 -0.05 -13.20
C ARG A 165 9.85 0.74 -12.22
N PHE A 166 9.61 0.61 -10.92
CA PHE A 166 10.33 1.34 -9.88
C PHE A 166 11.04 0.39 -8.91
N ASP A 167 12.15 0.85 -8.36
CA ASP A 167 12.78 0.21 -7.21
C ASP A 167 11.81 0.38 -6.01
N PRO A 168 11.38 -0.71 -5.34
CA PRO A 168 10.39 -0.61 -4.27
C PRO A 168 10.81 0.31 -3.13
N ILE A 169 12.11 0.33 -2.79
CA ILE A 169 12.65 1.15 -1.71
C ILE A 169 12.65 2.61 -2.14
N LEU A 170 13.22 2.93 -3.30
CA LEU A 170 13.30 4.32 -3.75
C LEU A 170 11.89 4.89 -4.04
N SER A 171 10.98 4.08 -4.58
CA SER A 171 9.57 4.42 -4.77
C SER A 171 8.88 4.73 -3.44
N PHE A 172 9.10 3.90 -2.41
CA PHE A 172 8.57 4.13 -1.08
C PHE A 172 9.08 5.45 -0.49
N ILE A 173 10.40 5.71 -0.52
CA ILE A 173 10.98 6.92 0.05
C ILE A 173 10.46 8.17 -0.68
N ALA A 174 10.38 8.14 -2.02
CA ALA A 174 9.83 9.25 -2.81
C ALA A 174 8.37 9.54 -2.46
N LYS A 175 7.54 8.49 -2.33
CA LYS A 175 6.14 8.64 -1.91
C LYS A 175 6.05 9.18 -0.48
N LEU A 176 6.88 8.67 0.44
CA LEU A 176 6.91 9.12 1.82
C LEU A 176 7.25 10.61 1.93
N ALA A 177 8.23 11.11 1.17
CA ALA A 177 8.54 12.55 1.14
C ALA A 177 7.33 13.38 0.70
N ALA A 178 6.62 12.93 -0.35
CA ALA A 178 5.41 13.61 -0.81
C ALA A 178 4.26 13.56 0.22
N ASP A 179 4.09 12.44 0.91
CA ASP A 179 3.06 12.24 1.93
C ASP A 179 3.36 13.03 3.21
N VAL A 180 4.64 13.28 3.54
CA VAL A 180 5.06 14.06 4.71
C VAL A 180 4.93 15.58 4.49
N LEU A 181 5.04 16.03 3.24
CA LEU A 181 5.04 17.44 2.86
C LEU A 181 3.89 18.28 3.44
N PRO A 182 2.62 17.81 3.49
CA PRO A 182 1.52 18.58 4.08
C PRO A 182 1.67 18.81 5.60
N TYR A 183 2.46 17.98 6.29
CA TYR A 183 2.63 18.03 7.75
C TYR A 183 3.89 18.78 8.17
N SER A 184 4.99 18.58 7.46
CA SER A 184 6.28 19.22 7.72
C SER A 184 7.12 19.28 6.46
N ALA A 185 7.40 20.51 5.99
CA ALA A 185 8.28 20.71 4.84
C ALA A 185 9.71 20.26 5.16
N ASP A 186 10.23 20.62 6.35
CA ASP A 186 11.59 20.27 6.77
C ASP A 186 11.81 18.75 6.78
N LEU A 187 10.88 17.99 7.37
CA LEU A 187 10.97 16.52 7.36
C LEU A 187 10.82 15.95 5.95
N ALA A 188 9.98 16.53 5.11
CA ALA A 188 9.86 16.08 3.73
C ALA A 188 11.16 16.27 2.94
N PHE A 189 11.90 17.34 3.22
CA PHE A 189 13.24 17.56 2.66
C PHE A 189 14.28 16.60 3.22
N GLU A 190 14.24 16.27 4.51
CA GLU A 190 15.10 15.21 5.06
C GLU A 190 14.84 13.85 4.38
N VAL A 191 13.57 13.51 4.13
CA VAL A 191 13.20 12.28 3.41
C VAL A 191 13.65 12.36 1.94
N LEU A 192 13.59 13.54 1.30
CA LEU A 192 14.14 13.74 -0.05
C LEU A 192 15.66 13.52 -0.08
N ASP A 193 16.39 14.01 0.92
CA ASP A 193 17.84 13.80 1.01
C ASP A 193 18.17 12.32 1.23
N GLN A 194 17.35 11.59 2.00
CA GLN A 194 17.45 10.13 2.11
C GLN A 194 17.16 9.41 0.79
N LEU A 195 16.19 9.88 -0.02
CA LEU A 195 15.93 9.35 -1.35
C LEU A 195 17.17 9.50 -2.24
N VAL A 196 17.77 10.69 -2.29
CA VAL A 196 18.96 10.96 -3.09
C VAL A 196 20.14 10.11 -2.61
N SER A 197 20.33 10.00 -1.29
CA SER A 197 21.36 9.14 -0.71
C SER A 197 21.18 7.67 -1.11
N ALA A 198 19.97 7.12 -0.99
CA ALA A 198 19.65 5.76 -1.38
C ALA A 198 19.86 5.53 -2.90
N ALA A 199 19.33 6.43 -3.73
CA ALA A 199 19.48 6.36 -5.19
C ALA A 199 20.94 6.38 -5.64
N ASN A 200 21.81 7.07 -4.90
CA ASN A 200 23.25 7.12 -5.17
C ASN A 200 24.01 5.84 -4.81
N THR A 201 23.41 4.96 -4.01
CA THR A 201 23.98 3.67 -3.59
C THR A 201 23.39 2.49 -4.35
N THR A 202 22.20 2.64 -4.94
CA THR A 202 21.55 1.58 -5.71
C THR A 202 22.09 1.57 -7.15
N PRO A 203 22.69 0.46 -7.62
CA PRO A 203 23.06 0.33 -9.03
C PRO A 203 21.78 0.32 -9.88
N LEU A 204 21.73 1.20 -10.89
CA LEU A 204 20.62 1.20 -11.85
C LEU A 204 20.85 0.11 -12.87
N ASP A 205 19.92 -0.83 -12.94
CA ASP A 205 19.78 -1.68 -14.12
C ASP A 205 19.12 -0.87 -15.25
N THR A 206 19.97 -0.21 -16.04
CA THR A 206 19.53 0.56 -17.21
C THR A 206 19.00 -0.33 -18.33
N GLU A 207 19.24 -1.65 -18.30
CA GLU A 207 18.71 -2.59 -19.31
C GLU A 207 17.17 -2.64 -19.28
N GLN A 208 16.58 -2.25 -18.15
CA GLN A 208 15.13 -2.26 -17.95
C GLN A 208 14.50 -0.86 -18.05
N ALA A 209 15.27 0.16 -18.47
CA ALA A 209 14.85 1.57 -18.56
C ALA A 209 14.27 2.16 -17.26
N ARG A 210 14.67 1.61 -16.10
CA ARG A 210 14.13 1.99 -14.79
C ARG A 210 14.93 3.15 -14.21
N ILE A 211 14.23 4.20 -13.79
CA ILE A 211 14.82 5.38 -13.13
C ILE A 211 14.88 5.22 -11.61
N GLY A 212 14.29 4.14 -11.08
CA GLY A 212 14.31 3.79 -9.66
C GLY A 212 13.19 4.43 -8.83
N PHE A 213 12.78 5.67 -9.09
CA PHE A 213 11.76 6.35 -8.28
C PHE A 213 10.87 7.33 -9.06
N ASP A 214 9.78 7.77 -8.42
CA ASP A 214 8.87 8.79 -8.96
C ASP A 214 9.47 10.20 -8.85
N VAL A 215 9.94 10.75 -9.98
CA VAL A 215 10.50 12.11 -10.08
C VAL A 215 9.49 13.22 -9.81
N SER A 216 8.18 12.93 -9.78
CA SER A 216 7.14 13.90 -9.44
C SER A 216 7.32 14.48 -8.02
N VAL A 217 8.03 13.77 -7.14
CA VAL A 217 8.37 14.25 -5.80
C VAL A 217 9.14 15.57 -5.82
N PHE A 218 10.11 15.72 -6.73
CA PHE A 218 10.88 16.96 -6.90
C PHE A 218 9.98 18.10 -7.33
N LYS A 219 9.06 17.83 -8.26
CA LYS A 219 8.07 18.81 -8.70
C LYS A 219 7.14 19.28 -7.57
N LYS A 220 6.75 18.37 -6.66
CA LYS A 220 5.89 18.68 -5.51
C LYS A 220 6.61 19.51 -4.44
N LEU A 221 7.90 19.28 -4.24
CA LEU A 221 8.73 19.95 -3.22
C LEU A 221 9.27 21.30 -3.67
N ALA A 222 9.53 21.49 -4.97
CA ALA A 222 10.05 22.73 -5.52
C ALA A 222 9.29 24.01 -5.11
N PRO A 223 7.94 24.05 -5.07
CA PRO A 223 7.22 25.24 -4.58
C PRO A 223 7.42 25.57 -3.10
N LYS A 224 7.97 24.67 -2.29
CA LYS A 224 8.30 24.96 -0.88
C LYS A 224 9.72 25.47 -0.71
N ASN A 225 10.66 24.92 -1.46
CA ASN A 225 12.05 25.37 -1.48
C ASN A 225 12.72 24.94 -2.79
N GLU A 226 12.74 25.84 -3.77
CA GLU A 226 13.33 25.58 -5.08
C GLU A 226 14.82 25.23 -4.95
N LEU A 227 15.56 26.00 -4.14
CA LEU A 227 17.00 25.86 -4.00
C LEU A 227 17.39 24.48 -3.46
N HIS A 228 16.79 24.05 -2.34
CA HIS A 228 17.04 22.72 -1.77
C HIS A 228 16.66 21.64 -2.76
N THR A 229 15.48 21.74 -3.39
CA THR A 229 15.02 20.74 -4.35
C THR A 229 15.97 20.60 -5.54
N GLN A 230 16.50 21.71 -6.06
CA GLN A 230 17.51 21.71 -7.11
C GLN A 230 18.83 21.09 -6.64
N GLN A 231 19.32 21.47 -5.45
CA GLN A 231 20.54 20.90 -4.87
C GLN A 231 20.43 19.39 -4.68
N ALA A 232 19.29 18.90 -4.18
CA ALA A 232 18.99 17.47 -4.07
C ALA A 232 19.03 16.79 -5.45
N ALA A 233 18.43 17.39 -6.48
CA ALA A 233 18.47 16.85 -7.84
C ALA A 233 19.90 16.81 -8.41
N TYR A 234 20.70 17.87 -8.23
CA TYR A 234 22.11 17.91 -8.66
C TYR A 234 22.98 16.88 -7.94
N SER A 235 22.62 16.52 -6.71
CA SER A 235 23.35 15.54 -5.89
C SER A 235 23.14 14.10 -6.33
N LEU A 236 22.20 13.82 -7.24
CA LEU A 236 22.05 12.50 -7.87
C LEU A 236 23.27 12.19 -8.74
N ARG A 237 23.96 11.07 -8.48
CA ARG A 237 25.16 10.62 -9.18
C ARG A 237 24.85 10.12 -10.58
N ASN A 238 23.71 9.44 -10.75
CA ASN A 238 23.30 8.97 -12.07
C ASN A 238 22.81 10.14 -12.95
N PRO A 239 23.39 10.33 -14.16
CA PRO A 239 23.02 11.44 -15.03
C PRO A 239 21.56 11.42 -15.48
N VAL A 240 20.98 10.24 -15.74
CA VAL A 240 19.59 10.09 -16.20
C VAL A 240 18.63 10.51 -15.09
N GLN A 241 18.81 9.99 -13.87
CA GLN A 241 18.00 10.41 -12.72
C GLN A 241 18.11 11.91 -12.46
N ARG A 242 19.33 12.46 -12.50
CA ARG A 242 19.59 13.90 -12.34
C ARG A 242 18.82 14.74 -13.35
N VAL A 243 18.93 14.41 -14.64
CA VAL A 243 18.25 15.16 -15.71
C VAL A 243 16.74 15.11 -15.54
N LEU A 244 16.17 13.96 -15.20
CA LEU A 244 14.72 13.82 -15.01
C LEU A 244 14.22 14.59 -13.78
N ALA A 245 14.95 14.52 -12.66
CA ALA A 245 14.64 15.28 -11.45
C ALA A 245 14.69 16.79 -11.70
N LEU A 246 15.76 17.29 -12.34
CA LEU A 246 15.89 18.70 -12.72
C LEU A 246 14.78 19.12 -13.70
N SER A 247 14.45 18.27 -14.69
CA SER A 247 13.36 18.52 -15.63
C SER A 247 12.02 18.67 -14.89
N ALA A 248 11.76 17.85 -13.88
CA ALA A 248 10.54 17.96 -13.06
C ALA A 248 10.48 19.31 -12.31
N VAL A 249 11.60 19.78 -11.77
CA VAL A 249 11.70 21.12 -11.13
C VAL A 249 11.46 22.23 -12.16
N TYR A 250 12.14 22.19 -13.30
CA TYR A 250 12.00 23.23 -14.34
C TYR A 250 10.60 23.25 -14.96
N GLN A 251 9.95 22.09 -15.13
CA GLN A 251 8.56 22.02 -15.56
C GLN A 251 7.60 22.69 -14.57
N TRP A 252 7.84 22.57 -13.25
CA TRP A 252 7.07 23.33 -12.27
C TRP A 252 7.34 24.84 -12.42
N LYS A 253 8.60 25.25 -12.48
CA LYS A 253 8.98 26.67 -12.60
C LYS A 253 8.39 27.33 -13.85
N ALA A 254 8.43 26.65 -14.99
CA ALA A 254 7.84 27.12 -16.24
C ALA A 254 6.32 27.31 -16.12
N LYS A 255 5.61 26.39 -15.46
CA LYS A 255 4.17 26.51 -15.21
C LYS A 255 3.85 27.69 -14.31
N GLU A 256 4.59 27.85 -13.21
CA GLU A 256 4.40 28.96 -12.27
C GLU A 256 4.62 30.32 -12.94
N LEU A 257 5.65 30.45 -13.78
CA LEU A 257 5.91 31.69 -14.53
C LEU A 257 4.78 31.99 -15.52
N THR A 258 4.27 30.97 -16.22
CA THR A 258 3.17 31.13 -17.19
C THR A 258 1.88 31.58 -16.50
N GLU A 259 1.58 31.05 -15.31
CA GLU A 259 0.39 31.41 -14.53
C GLU A 259 0.48 32.83 -13.93
N LYS A 260 1.71 33.32 -13.66
CA LYS A 260 1.97 34.66 -13.13
C LYS A 260 2.01 35.75 -14.20
N MET A 261 2.06 35.43 -15.49
CA MET A 261 2.03 36.43 -16.55
C MET A 261 0.63 37.04 -16.67
N PRO A 262 0.50 38.39 -16.69
CA PRO A 262 -0.80 39.03 -16.89
C PRO A 262 -1.36 38.63 -18.26
N LYS A 263 -2.62 38.22 -18.31
CA LYS A 263 -3.31 37.94 -19.58
C LYS A 263 -3.25 39.20 -20.45
N PRO A 264 -2.88 39.09 -21.75
CA PRO A 264 -2.89 40.24 -22.64
C PRO A 264 -4.30 40.83 -22.64
N LYS A 265 -4.39 42.15 -22.39
CA LYS A 265 -5.65 42.88 -22.53
C LYS A 265 -6.03 42.84 -24.01
N SER A 266 -7.10 42.11 -24.32
CA SER A 266 -7.79 42.14 -25.61
C SER A 266 -8.52 43.46 -25.80
#